data_AF-A0A8S3SUW4-F1
#
_entry.id   AF-A0A8S3SUW4-F1
#
_cell.length_a   1.000
_cell.length_b   1.000
_cell.length_c   1.000
_cell.angle_alpha   90.00
_cell.angle_beta   90.00
_cell.angle_gamma   90.00
#
_symmetry.space_group_name_H-M   'P 1'
#
loop_
_entity.id
_entity.type
_entity.pdbx_description
1 polymer ?
#
loop_
_entity_poly.entity_id
_entity_poly.type
_entity_poly.pdbx_seq_one_letter_code
_entity_poly.pdbx_strand_id
1 'polypeptide(L)'
;MADSFVLSNGQIIPGIGFGTSRISQTDMRDVIFDALESGYRHFDTAHAYRTESALGEALQDAIIYNKVSRSELYITTKLPTYHMRKDNVVSSLRESLKNLRIDYIDLYLVHVPASIKVESEYIPYPSCSTDDYDYPDIIDTWREMEKLVDAGLARAIGLSNFNASQVERIDNNARIKPVVNQIECHAYLQQNKLVDVCKRRNISVTAYAPLGSPGLQIRNNGRYWDLFEEPVILKIAKCHQRTPAQICLRHLLQRGLILIPKTENTDRMRLNLEIKNFSLTKQEMEKLSKLDSNKRIFSFNGGKMHIQSDQYNLKINKPILNITNEHKLKQQNITPTRRNNIPYSVFSTTKNLIEIITVELEISDNGAVIVDIKTRLKLKMEI
;
A
#
# COMPACT_ATOMS: atom_id res chain seq x y z
N MET A 1 -1.65 -11.29 24.44
CA MET A 1 -1.76 -10.86 23.01
C MET A 1 -0.57 -9.97 22.74
N ALA A 2 -0.03 -9.97 21.52
CA ALA A 2 1.31 -9.43 21.33
C ALA A 2 1.36 -7.91 21.52
N ASP A 3 2.16 -7.44 22.48
CA ASP A 3 2.47 -6.01 22.67
C ASP A 3 3.21 -5.41 21.47
N SER A 4 3.88 -6.30 20.74
CA SER A 4 4.73 -6.06 19.59
C SER A 4 4.71 -7.27 18.66
N PHE A 5 5.12 -7.08 17.42
CA PHE A 5 5.27 -8.13 16.43
C PHE A 5 6.74 -8.27 16.03
N VAL A 6 7.19 -9.50 15.83
CA VAL A 6 8.51 -9.78 15.24
C VAL A 6 8.35 -9.80 13.73
N LEU A 7 9.02 -8.87 13.05
CA LEU A 7 9.07 -8.78 11.60
C LEU A 7 10.01 -9.86 11.02
N SER A 8 9.89 -10.14 9.73
CA SER A 8 10.69 -11.19 9.07
C SER A 8 12.19 -10.93 9.05
N ASN A 9 12.63 -9.70 9.28
CA ASN A 9 14.05 -9.35 9.46
C ASN A 9 14.50 -9.34 10.95
N GLY A 10 13.65 -9.80 11.87
CA GLY A 10 13.94 -9.87 13.32
C GLY A 10 13.67 -8.59 14.09
N GLN A 11 13.33 -7.46 13.45
CA GLN A 11 12.93 -6.25 14.17
C GLN A 11 11.63 -6.46 14.95
N ILE A 12 11.52 -5.78 16.09
CA ILE A 12 10.32 -5.77 16.91
C ILE A 12 9.59 -4.46 16.67
N ILE A 13 8.37 -4.52 16.15
CA ILE A 13 7.50 -3.35 15.94
C ILE A 13 6.38 -3.34 17.00
N PRO A 14 6.09 -2.21 17.67
CA PRO A 14 4.92 -2.12 18.54
C PRO A 14 3.62 -2.46 17.79
N GLY A 15 2.73 -3.23 18.40
CA GLY A 15 1.49 -3.67 17.75
C GLY A 15 0.47 -2.54 17.53
N ILE A 16 0.65 -1.43 18.24
CA ILE A 16 -0.18 -0.23 18.16
C ILE A 16 0.77 0.97 18.03
N GLY A 17 0.73 1.63 16.89
CA GLY A 17 1.39 2.90 16.64
C GLY A 17 0.39 4.06 16.57
N PHE A 18 0.94 5.26 16.43
CA PHE A 18 0.23 6.52 16.37
C PHE A 18 0.33 7.09 14.96
N GLY A 19 -0.80 7.21 14.26
CA GLY A 19 -0.83 7.83 12.94
C GLY A 19 -0.76 9.36 13.05
N THR A 20 0.12 10.02 12.29
CA THR A 20 0.32 11.48 12.38
C THR A 20 -0.34 12.29 11.26
N SER A 21 -1.02 11.62 10.33
CA SER A 21 -1.69 12.28 9.20
C SER A 21 -2.74 13.30 9.69
N ARG A 22 -2.71 14.51 9.12
CA ARG A 22 -3.65 15.61 9.42
C ARG A 22 -3.61 16.08 10.88
N ILE A 23 -2.46 16.00 11.54
CA ILE A 23 -2.18 16.80 12.73
C ILE A 23 -1.62 18.14 12.22
N SER A 24 -2.11 19.25 12.76
CA SER A 24 -1.59 20.56 12.37
C SER A 24 -0.13 20.68 12.83
N GLN A 25 0.68 21.48 12.13
CA GLN A 25 2.07 21.68 12.57
C GLN A 25 2.14 22.40 13.93
N THR A 26 1.18 23.27 14.24
CA THR A 26 1.11 24.00 15.51
C THR A 26 0.80 23.11 16.70
N ASP A 27 -0.05 22.09 16.50
CA ASP A 27 -0.47 21.18 17.59
C ASP A 27 0.45 19.96 17.71
N MET A 28 1.35 19.75 16.75
CA MET A 28 2.20 18.56 16.67
C MET A 28 2.96 18.27 17.96
N ARG A 29 3.55 19.30 18.56
CA ARG A 29 4.37 19.12 19.77
C ARG A 29 3.57 18.56 20.93
N ASP A 30 2.45 19.20 21.25
CA ASP A 30 1.62 18.82 22.40
C ASP A 30 0.99 17.45 22.17
N VAL A 31 0.50 17.17 20.95
CA VAL A 31 -0.07 15.87 20.60
C VAL A 31 0.95 14.74 20.70
N ILE A 32 2.21 14.96 20.31
CA ILE A 32 3.26 13.95 20.42
C ILE A 32 3.69 13.74 21.89
N PHE A 33 3.72 14.79 22.70
CA PHE A 33 3.98 14.68 24.14
C PHE A 33 2.89 13.85 24.83
N ASP A 34 1.62 14.14 24.54
CA ASP A 34 0.47 13.39 25.04
C ASP A 34 0.50 11.92 24.60
N ALA A 35 0.89 11.65 23.35
CA ALA A 35 1.05 10.29 22.85
C ALA A 35 2.16 9.53 23.58
N LEU A 36 3.32 10.16 23.80
CA LEU A 36 4.43 9.57 24.54
C LEU A 36 4.07 9.26 26.00
N GLU A 37 3.39 10.21 26.66
CA GLU A 37 2.90 10.07 28.03
C GLU A 37 1.84 8.97 28.15
N SER A 38 0.97 8.85 27.15
CA SER A 38 -0.01 7.75 27.06
C SER A 38 0.64 6.38 26.84
N GLY A 39 1.91 6.34 26.40
CA GLY A 39 2.69 5.11 26.22
C GLY A 39 2.97 4.71 24.77
N TYR A 40 2.68 5.56 23.78
CA TYR A 40 3.04 5.28 22.40
C TYR A 40 4.55 5.30 22.21
N ARG A 41 5.04 4.35 21.41
CA ARG A 41 6.45 4.24 21.01
C ARG A 41 6.63 4.04 19.51
N HIS A 42 5.54 3.86 18.77
CA HIS A 42 5.55 3.75 17.31
C HIS A 42 4.81 4.94 16.70
N PHE A 43 5.48 5.69 15.82
CA PHE A 43 4.91 6.81 15.07
C PHE A 43 4.92 6.51 13.57
N ASP A 44 3.75 6.63 12.94
CA ASP A 44 3.58 6.49 11.49
C ASP A 44 3.36 7.86 10.85
N THR A 45 4.32 8.28 10.03
CA THR A 45 4.31 9.52 9.26
C THR A 45 4.54 9.23 7.78
N ALA A 46 4.60 10.26 6.95
CA ALA A 46 4.99 10.17 5.55
C ALA A 46 5.53 11.52 5.08
N HIS A 47 6.48 11.49 4.14
CA HIS A 47 6.95 12.69 3.45
C HIS A 47 5.79 13.51 2.87
N ALA A 48 4.83 12.84 2.25
CA ALA A 48 3.65 13.46 1.64
C ALA A 48 2.74 14.19 2.64
N TYR A 49 2.86 13.95 3.96
CA TYR A 49 2.05 14.67 4.96
C TYR A 49 2.57 16.10 5.21
N ARG A 50 3.79 16.43 4.79
CA ARG A 50 4.42 17.75 4.96
C ARG A 50 4.52 18.21 6.42
N THR A 51 4.54 17.27 7.35
CA THR A 51 4.62 17.51 8.80
C THR A 51 5.81 16.83 9.46
N GLU A 52 6.71 16.21 8.69
CA GLU A 52 7.90 15.53 9.24
C GLU A 52 8.81 16.46 10.03
N SER A 53 8.98 17.73 9.62
CA SER A 53 9.79 18.71 10.36
C SER A 53 9.22 18.99 11.75
N ALA A 54 7.90 19.24 11.84
CA ALA A 54 7.23 19.49 13.11
C ALA A 54 7.26 18.24 14.02
N LEU A 55 7.13 17.05 13.43
CA LEU A 55 7.27 15.79 14.18
C LEU A 55 8.70 15.59 14.69
N GLY A 56 9.71 15.88 13.85
CA GLY A 56 11.12 15.80 14.23
C GLY A 56 11.48 16.75 15.38
N GLU A 57 10.94 17.97 15.35
CA GLU A 57 11.05 18.94 16.46
C GLU A 57 10.45 18.39 17.75
N ALA A 58 9.21 17.89 17.70
CA ALA A 58 8.53 17.35 18.87
C ALA A 58 9.27 16.14 19.48
N LEU A 59 9.76 15.23 18.64
CA LEU A 59 10.50 14.05 19.11
C LEU A 59 11.88 14.43 19.66
N GLN A 60 12.58 15.38 19.03
CA GLN A 60 13.86 15.89 19.53
C GLN A 60 13.68 16.57 20.89
N ASP A 61 12.66 17.41 21.05
CA ASP A 61 12.31 18.01 22.33
C ASP A 61 12.05 16.94 23.39
N ALA A 62 11.24 15.92 23.07
CA ALA A 62 10.95 14.84 24.00
C ALA A 62 12.22 14.08 24.46
N ILE A 63 13.19 13.90 23.56
CA ILE A 63 14.49 13.30 23.88
C ILE A 63 15.32 14.24 24.77
N ILE A 64 15.40 15.54 24.44
CA ILE A 64 16.12 16.55 25.23
C ILE A 64 15.57 16.65 26.65
N TYR A 65 14.23 16.60 26.80
CA TYR A 65 13.56 16.59 28.10
C TYR A 65 13.51 15.21 28.76
N ASN A 66 14.26 14.24 28.25
CA ASN A 66 14.41 12.89 28.80
C ASN A 66 13.07 12.15 29.03
N LYS A 67 12.09 12.39 28.15
CA LYS A 67 10.78 11.68 28.15
C LYS A 67 10.85 10.34 27.43
N VAL A 68 11.80 10.19 26.50
CA VAL A 68 12.03 8.98 25.70
C VAL A 68 13.45 9.02 25.11
N SER A 69 14.02 7.87 24.79
CA SER A 69 15.25 7.75 24.01
C SER A 69 14.96 7.36 22.55
N ARG A 70 15.86 7.69 21.61
CA ARG A 70 15.71 7.29 20.20
C ARG A 70 15.53 5.77 20.03
N SER A 71 16.21 4.97 20.85
CA SER A 71 16.14 3.50 20.82
C SER A 71 14.80 2.92 21.28
N GLU A 72 14.02 3.68 22.05
CA GLU A 72 12.66 3.28 22.44
C GLU A 72 11.62 3.61 21.36
N LEU A 73 11.98 4.43 20.37
CA LEU A 73 11.08 4.86 19.31
C LEU A 73 11.18 3.96 18.09
N TYR A 74 10.02 3.66 17.50
CA TYR A 74 9.87 3.04 16.20
C TYR A 74 9.22 4.05 15.25
N ILE A 75 9.97 4.61 14.31
CA ILE A 75 9.48 5.65 13.41
C ILE A 75 9.33 5.06 12.00
N THR A 76 8.13 5.19 11.43
CA THR A 76 7.81 4.76 10.06
C THR A 76 7.58 5.99 9.19
N THR A 77 8.26 6.09 8.04
CA THR A 77 7.92 7.06 6.99
C THR A 77 7.83 6.40 5.62
N LYS A 78 7.46 7.17 4.59
CA LYS A 78 7.05 6.64 3.29
C LYS A 78 7.61 7.46 2.13
N LEU A 79 8.19 6.77 1.15
CA LEU A 79 8.62 7.31 -0.14
C LEU A 79 7.38 7.82 -0.90
N PRO A 80 7.30 9.12 -1.22
CA PRO A 80 6.17 9.67 -1.95
C PRO A 80 6.19 9.21 -3.41
N THR A 81 5.02 9.24 -4.04
CA THR A 81 4.80 8.85 -5.45
C THR A 81 5.69 9.64 -6.43
N TYR A 82 6.03 10.88 -6.11
CA TYR A 82 6.86 11.73 -6.96
C TYR A 82 8.37 11.52 -6.81
N HIS A 83 8.81 10.62 -5.92
CA HIS A 83 10.22 10.26 -5.74
C HIS A 83 10.52 8.80 -6.10
N MET A 84 9.60 8.09 -6.77
CA MET A 84 9.78 6.67 -7.11
C MET A 84 10.81 6.40 -8.22
N ARG A 85 11.26 7.43 -8.94
CA ARG A 85 12.36 7.33 -9.90
C ARG A 85 13.66 6.99 -9.20
N LYS A 86 14.47 6.13 -9.81
CA LYS A 86 15.71 5.56 -9.24
C LYS A 86 16.58 6.60 -8.52
N ASP A 87 16.87 7.71 -9.18
CA ASP A 87 17.80 8.72 -8.69
C ASP A 87 17.24 9.56 -7.51
N ASN A 88 15.93 9.47 -7.25
CA ASN A 88 15.24 10.25 -6.21
C ASN A 88 15.02 9.50 -4.90
N VAL A 89 15.13 8.16 -4.89
CA VAL A 89 14.77 7.35 -3.71
C VAL A 89 15.69 7.66 -2.52
N VAL A 90 17.00 7.70 -2.76
CA VAL A 90 18.01 7.95 -1.70
C VAL A 90 17.93 9.38 -1.17
N SER A 91 17.80 10.37 -2.05
CA SER A 91 17.64 11.78 -1.65
C SER A 91 16.35 11.98 -0.86
N SER A 92 15.26 11.34 -1.25
CA SER A 92 13.98 11.42 -0.53
C SER A 92 14.07 10.93 0.91
N LEU A 93 14.74 9.79 1.17
CA LEU A 93 14.89 9.33 2.55
C LEU A 93 15.81 10.27 3.34
N ARG A 94 16.91 10.75 2.75
CA ARG A 94 17.81 11.71 3.42
C ARG A 94 17.08 13.00 3.81
N GLU A 95 16.18 13.48 2.97
CA GLU A 95 15.31 14.61 3.30
C GLU A 95 14.38 14.29 4.48
N SER A 96 13.68 13.16 4.46
CA SER A 96 12.86 12.73 5.60
C SER A 96 13.66 12.58 6.89
N LEU A 97 14.87 12.01 6.85
CA LEU A 97 15.76 11.89 8.01
C LEU A 97 16.17 13.27 8.57
N LYS A 98 16.50 14.22 7.69
CA LYS A 98 16.79 15.61 8.07
C LYS A 98 15.59 16.27 8.73
N ASN A 99 14.40 16.15 8.13
CA ASN A 99 13.17 16.73 8.65
C ASN A 99 12.81 16.11 10.01
N LEU A 100 12.93 14.79 10.14
CA LEU A 100 12.67 14.06 11.39
C LEU A 100 13.77 14.23 12.43
N ARG A 101 14.92 14.81 12.07
CA ARG A 101 16.09 15.03 12.93
C ARG A 101 16.62 13.72 13.54
N ILE A 102 16.69 12.67 12.73
CA ILE A 102 17.19 11.33 13.12
C ILE A 102 18.18 10.79 12.10
N ASP A 103 19.11 9.93 12.55
CA ASP A 103 20.16 9.37 11.67
C ASP A 103 19.69 8.16 10.84
N TYR A 104 18.65 7.46 11.30
CA TYR A 104 18.07 6.31 10.63
C TYR A 104 16.56 6.22 10.86
N ILE A 105 15.85 5.60 9.92
CA ILE A 105 14.42 5.25 10.03
C ILE A 105 14.26 3.78 10.41
N ASP A 106 13.28 3.46 11.26
CA ASP A 106 13.01 2.07 11.65
C ASP A 106 12.32 1.30 10.52
N LEU A 107 11.42 1.95 9.79
CA LEU A 107 10.71 1.38 8.65
C LEU A 107 10.46 2.43 7.55
N TYR A 108 10.88 2.14 6.33
CA TYR A 108 10.60 2.98 5.16
C TYR A 108 9.72 2.25 4.14
N LEU A 109 8.57 2.82 3.81
CA LEU A 109 7.59 2.19 2.92
C LEU A 109 7.55 2.86 1.55
N VAL A 110 7.40 2.09 0.47
CA VAL A 110 6.88 2.67 -0.79
C VAL A 110 5.41 3.01 -0.55
N HIS A 111 5.04 4.31 -0.56
CA HIS A 111 3.73 4.74 -0.08
C HIS A 111 2.57 4.20 -0.93
N VAL A 112 2.76 4.13 -2.24
CA VAL A 112 1.74 3.69 -3.21
C VAL A 112 2.45 3.08 -4.42
N PRO A 113 1.91 2.03 -5.06
CA PRO A 113 2.48 1.44 -6.28
C PRO A 113 2.16 2.26 -7.54
N ALA A 114 2.35 3.59 -7.50
CA ALA A 114 2.13 4.48 -8.63
C ALA A 114 3.03 5.72 -8.52
N SER A 115 3.65 6.09 -9.63
CA SER A 115 4.56 7.24 -9.70
C SER A 115 3.90 8.40 -10.43
N ILE A 116 4.21 9.62 -9.99
CA ILE A 116 3.82 10.85 -10.66
C ILE A 116 5.04 11.78 -10.80
N LYS A 117 4.97 12.72 -11.72
CA LYS A 117 6.03 13.71 -11.98
C LYS A 117 5.92 14.91 -11.05
N VAL A 118 4.71 15.25 -10.64
CA VAL A 118 4.40 16.48 -9.90
C VAL A 118 4.35 16.20 -8.40
N GLU A 119 4.97 17.05 -7.59
CA GLU A 119 4.83 16.97 -6.15
C GLU A 119 3.39 17.29 -5.72
N SER A 120 2.81 16.46 -4.86
CA SER A 120 1.51 16.76 -4.28
C SER A 120 1.27 16.04 -2.96
N GLU A 121 0.50 16.70 -2.10
CA GLU A 121 0.18 16.31 -0.73
C GLU A 121 -0.98 15.30 -0.64
N TYR A 122 -1.84 15.22 -1.65
CA TYR A 122 -3.12 14.48 -1.57
C TYR A 122 -3.16 13.24 -2.45
N ILE A 123 -3.30 12.05 -1.85
CA ILE A 123 -3.55 10.80 -2.57
C ILE A 123 -5.01 10.34 -2.33
N PRO A 124 -5.83 10.03 -3.37
CA PRO A 124 -5.58 10.25 -4.80
C PRO A 124 -5.50 11.73 -5.14
N TYR A 125 -4.68 12.03 -6.14
CA TYR A 125 -4.52 13.37 -6.69
C TYR A 125 -5.78 13.74 -7.47
N PRO A 126 -6.67 14.62 -6.96
CA PRO A 126 -7.93 14.94 -7.62
C PRO A 126 -7.72 15.70 -8.94
N SER A 127 -6.52 16.23 -9.14
CA SER A 127 -6.15 17.14 -10.23
C SER A 127 -5.06 16.62 -11.17
N CYS A 128 -4.57 15.38 -11.00
CA CYS A 128 -3.55 14.86 -11.92
C CYS A 128 -4.17 14.43 -13.24
N SER A 129 -3.68 15.04 -14.33
CA SER A 129 -3.88 14.59 -15.70
C SER A 129 -3.13 13.27 -15.95
N THR A 130 -3.42 12.59 -17.06
CA THR A 130 -2.65 11.39 -17.45
C THR A 130 -1.17 11.68 -17.70
N ASP A 131 -0.84 12.92 -18.10
CA ASP A 131 0.53 13.33 -18.44
C ASP A 131 1.40 13.56 -17.20
N ASP A 132 0.76 13.75 -16.04
CA ASP A 132 1.42 13.88 -14.74
C ASP A 132 1.93 12.55 -14.21
N TYR A 133 1.49 11.41 -14.76
CA TYR A 133 1.99 10.10 -14.37
C TYR A 133 3.28 9.76 -15.11
N ASP A 134 4.18 9.06 -14.41
CA ASP A 134 5.26 8.31 -15.00
C ASP A 134 5.28 6.88 -14.45
N TYR A 135 6.07 6.02 -15.07
CA TYR A 135 6.01 4.59 -14.82
C TYR A 135 7.41 4.00 -14.69
N PRO A 136 8.20 4.41 -13.68
CA PRO A 136 9.38 3.65 -13.32
C PRO A 136 8.95 2.21 -12.99
N ASP A 137 9.76 1.23 -13.39
CA ASP A 137 9.51 -0.14 -12.94
C ASP A 137 9.65 -0.16 -11.42
N ILE A 138 8.62 -0.63 -10.74
CA ILE A 138 8.61 -0.74 -9.29
C ILE A 138 9.75 -1.62 -8.76
N ILE A 139 10.24 -2.57 -9.56
CA ILE A 139 11.42 -3.37 -9.21
C ILE A 139 12.68 -2.50 -9.13
N ASP A 140 12.82 -1.49 -10.00
CA ASP A 140 13.95 -0.56 -9.94
C ASP A 140 13.84 0.37 -8.74
N THR A 141 12.64 0.86 -8.43
CA THR A 141 12.38 1.58 -7.17
C THR A 141 12.76 0.71 -5.97
N TRP A 142 12.36 -0.57 -5.96
CA TRP A 142 12.65 -1.49 -4.87
C TRP A 142 14.16 -1.71 -4.70
N ARG A 143 14.91 -1.90 -5.79
CA ARG A 143 16.38 -2.02 -5.73
C ARG A 143 17.04 -0.83 -5.06
N GLU A 144 16.54 0.38 -5.28
CA GLU A 144 17.04 1.57 -4.57
C GLU A 144 16.62 1.58 -3.10
N MET A 145 15.42 1.08 -2.76
CA MET A 145 15.02 0.90 -1.35
C MET A 145 15.98 -0.05 -0.61
N GLU A 146 16.43 -1.13 -1.26
CA GLU A 146 17.39 -2.07 -0.66
C GLU A 146 18.73 -1.39 -0.32
N LYS A 147 19.21 -0.47 -1.18
CA LYS A 147 20.44 0.29 -0.92
C LYS A 147 20.33 1.17 0.33
N LEU A 148 19.14 1.62 0.70
CA LEU A 148 18.93 2.39 1.94
C LEU A 148 19.22 1.54 3.17
N VAL A 149 18.93 0.24 3.11
CA VAL A 149 19.25 -0.72 4.17
C VAL A 149 20.75 -0.98 4.19
N ASP A 150 21.36 -1.25 3.03
CA ASP A 150 22.80 -1.46 2.93
C ASP A 150 23.60 -0.24 3.45
N ALA A 151 23.09 0.97 3.22
CA ALA A 151 23.68 2.22 3.70
C ALA A 151 23.37 2.54 5.18
N GLY A 152 22.58 1.71 5.87
CA GLY A 152 22.19 1.93 7.27
C GLY A 152 21.19 3.06 7.50
N LEU A 153 20.63 3.65 6.45
CA LEU A 153 19.65 4.75 6.53
C LEU A 153 18.26 4.24 6.95
N ALA A 154 17.92 3.00 6.57
CA ALA A 154 16.68 2.33 6.97
C ALA A 154 16.99 0.97 7.60
N ARG A 155 16.34 0.64 8.73
CA ARG A 155 16.47 -0.68 9.37
C ARG A 155 15.60 -1.73 8.70
N ALA A 156 14.42 -1.34 8.23
CA ALA A 156 13.53 -2.13 7.40
C ALA A 156 12.95 -1.32 6.24
N ILE A 157 12.57 -2.04 5.19
CA ILE A 157 11.82 -1.51 4.05
C ILE A 157 10.55 -2.33 3.83
N GLY A 158 9.50 -1.68 3.31
CA GLY A 158 8.21 -2.31 3.09
C GLY A 158 7.35 -1.61 2.05
N LEU A 159 6.09 -2.03 2.00
CA LEU A 159 5.10 -1.64 1.02
C LEU A 159 3.93 -0.91 1.71
N SER A 160 3.25 -0.05 0.97
CA SER A 160 1.97 0.50 1.37
C SER A 160 1.05 0.60 0.16
N ASN A 161 -0.20 0.16 0.32
CA ASN A 161 -1.20 0.11 -0.74
C ASN A 161 -0.88 -0.86 -1.89
N PHE A 162 -0.05 -1.90 -1.69
CA PHE A 162 0.23 -2.90 -2.71
C PHE A 162 -0.83 -3.99 -2.71
N ASN A 163 -1.33 -4.36 -3.90
CA ASN A 163 -2.24 -5.49 -4.06
C ASN A 163 -1.49 -6.83 -4.05
N ALA A 164 -2.21 -7.96 -4.11
CA ALA A 164 -1.61 -9.29 -4.01
C ALA A 164 -0.56 -9.56 -5.10
N SER A 165 -0.87 -9.33 -6.38
CA SER A 165 0.07 -9.59 -7.47
C SER A 165 1.32 -8.70 -7.40
N GLN A 166 1.17 -7.45 -6.96
CA GLN A 166 2.29 -6.53 -6.79
C GLN A 166 3.18 -6.92 -5.60
N VAL A 167 2.59 -7.35 -4.48
CA VAL A 167 3.32 -7.91 -3.34
C VAL A 167 4.14 -9.12 -3.79
N GLU A 168 3.52 -10.06 -4.50
CA GLU A 168 4.20 -11.27 -4.99
C GLU A 168 5.33 -10.93 -5.97
N ARG A 169 5.12 -9.96 -6.86
CA ARG A 169 6.12 -9.52 -7.82
C ARG A 169 7.35 -8.94 -7.13
N ILE A 170 7.16 -8.05 -6.15
CA ILE A 170 8.28 -7.50 -5.38
C ILE A 170 8.98 -8.59 -4.59
N ASP A 171 8.22 -9.39 -3.82
CA ASP A 171 8.79 -10.43 -2.99
C ASP A 171 9.61 -11.45 -3.80
N ASN A 172 9.15 -11.85 -4.98
CA ASN A 172 9.88 -12.78 -5.85
C ASN A 172 11.19 -12.19 -6.43
N ASN A 173 11.31 -10.87 -6.56
CA ASN A 173 12.46 -10.20 -7.18
C ASN A 173 13.37 -9.49 -6.16
N ALA A 174 12.98 -9.43 -4.90
CA ALA A 174 13.70 -8.75 -3.83
C ALA A 174 14.85 -9.61 -3.28
N ARG A 175 16.03 -8.99 -3.13
CA ARG A 175 17.13 -9.49 -2.30
C ARG A 175 16.83 -9.23 -0.82
N ILE A 176 16.39 -8.02 -0.47
CA ILE A 176 15.89 -7.67 0.86
C ILE A 176 14.36 -7.67 0.79
N LYS A 177 13.72 -8.66 1.41
CA LYS A 177 12.27 -8.85 1.33
C LYS A 177 11.51 -7.71 2.02
N PRO A 178 10.34 -7.30 1.51
CA PRO A 178 9.47 -6.37 2.21
C PRO A 178 9.00 -6.98 3.53
N VAL A 179 9.14 -6.26 4.64
CA VAL A 179 8.75 -6.80 5.97
C VAL A 179 7.31 -6.46 6.35
N VAL A 180 6.75 -5.40 5.76
CA VAL A 180 5.40 -4.89 6.03
C VAL A 180 4.69 -4.54 4.73
N ASN A 181 3.38 -4.80 4.65
CA ASN A 181 2.47 -4.12 3.73
C ASN A 181 1.41 -3.34 4.52
N GLN A 182 1.44 -2.02 4.45
CA GLN A 182 0.49 -1.14 5.14
C GLN A 182 -0.72 -0.87 4.24
N ILE A 183 -1.93 -1.22 4.69
CA ILE A 183 -3.15 -1.17 3.85
C ILE A 183 -4.35 -0.65 4.64
N GLU A 184 -5.37 -0.14 3.92
CA GLU A 184 -6.66 0.19 4.53
C GLU A 184 -7.27 -1.10 5.07
N CYS A 185 -7.52 -1.17 6.37
CA CYS A 185 -8.15 -2.34 6.94
C CYS A 185 -8.98 -1.95 8.17
N HIS A 186 -10.27 -2.21 8.11
CA HIS A 186 -11.25 -1.98 9.18
C HIS A 186 -12.43 -2.94 9.03
N ALA A 187 -13.43 -2.89 9.92
CA ALA A 187 -14.47 -3.93 9.98
C ALA A 187 -15.25 -4.10 8.65
N TYR A 188 -15.48 -3.00 7.90
CA TYR A 188 -16.13 -3.07 6.58
C TYR A 188 -15.21 -3.37 5.38
N LEU A 189 -13.89 -3.39 5.57
CA LEU A 189 -12.89 -3.71 4.54
C LEU A 189 -11.75 -4.48 5.21
N GLN A 190 -11.91 -5.80 5.36
CA GLN A 190 -10.99 -6.60 6.17
C GLN A 190 -9.81 -7.13 5.35
N GLN A 191 -9.93 -7.12 4.01
CA GLN A 191 -8.87 -7.49 3.08
C GLN A 191 -8.31 -8.91 3.30
N ASN A 192 -9.16 -9.87 3.71
CA ASN A 192 -8.76 -11.22 4.09
C ASN A 192 -7.81 -11.90 3.10
N LYS A 193 -8.13 -11.86 1.80
CA LYS A 193 -7.29 -12.46 0.74
C LYS A 193 -5.87 -11.86 0.69
N LEU A 194 -5.74 -10.54 0.81
CA LEU A 194 -4.46 -9.84 0.77
C LEU A 194 -3.66 -10.08 2.06
N VAL A 195 -4.33 -10.07 3.21
CA VAL A 195 -3.73 -10.43 4.50
C VAL A 195 -3.15 -11.85 4.45
N ASP A 196 -3.90 -12.81 3.89
CA ASP A 196 -3.43 -14.19 3.75
C ASP A 196 -2.21 -14.31 2.81
N VAL A 197 -2.18 -13.54 1.70
CA VAL A 197 -1.00 -13.48 0.80
C VAL A 197 0.22 -12.95 1.54
N CYS A 198 0.08 -11.83 2.27
CA CYS A 198 1.18 -11.25 3.05
C CYS A 198 1.68 -12.24 4.10
N LYS A 199 0.76 -12.87 4.85
CA LYS A 199 1.09 -13.85 5.88
C LYS A 199 1.87 -15.04 5.33
N ARG A 200 1.47 -15.62 4.18
CA ARG A 200 2.19 -16.74 3.55
C ARG A 200 3.62 -16.38 3.12
N ARG A 201 3.90 -15.09 2.93
CA ARG A 201 5.23 -14.57 2.57
C ARG A 201 6.01 -13.99 3.74
N ASN A 202 5.55 -14.21 4.98
CA ASN A 202 6.14 -13.61 6.19
C ASN A 202 6.21 -12.07 6.12
N ILE A 203 5.20 -11.45 5.51
CA ILE A 203 5.04 -9.99 5.44
C ILE A 203 3.95 -9.62 6.45
N SER A 204 4.29 -8.82 7.46
CA SER A 204 3.32 -8.30 8.42
C SER A 204 2.39 -7.28 7.77
N VAL A 205 1.18 -7.15 8.28
CA VAL A 205 0.21 -6.16 7.78
C VAL A 205 -0.02 -5.09 8.83
N THR A 206 0.12 -3.83 8.41
CA THR A 206 -0.26 -2.67 9.21
C THR A 206 -1.57 -2.09 8.68
N ALA A 207 -2.59 -2.03 9.53
CA ALA A 207 -3.90 -1.49 9.22
C ALA A 207 -3.91 0.03 9.42
N TYR A 208 -3.97 0.80 8.32
CA TYR A 208 -4.34 2.21 8.38
C TYR A 208 -5.86 2.38 8.32
N ALA A 209 -6.33 3.55 8.79
CA ALA A 209 -7.74 3.84 8.99
C ALA A 209 -8.51 2.74 9.76
N PRO A 210 -7.95 2.17 10.84
CA PRO A 210 -8.55 1.01 11.50
C PRO A 210 -9.92 1.30 12.16
N LEU A 211 -10.23 2.59 12.35
CA LEU A 211 -11.51 3.10 12.86
C LEU A 211 -12.43 3.65 11.76
N GLY A 212 -12.13 3.41 10.48
CA GLY A 212 -12.93 3.89 9.37
C GLY A 212 -12.81 5.40 9.11
N SER A 213 -11.74 6.06 9.60
CA SER A 213 -11.43 7.47 9.31
C SER A 213 -12.65 8.44 9.38
N PRO A 214 -13.42 8.46 10.48
CA PRO A 214 -14.69 9.20 10.58
C PRO A 214 -14.53 10.70 10.28
N GLY A 215 -13.43 11.32 10.72
CA GLY A 215 -13.13 12.73 10.43
C GLY A 215 -12.96 13.07 8.94
N LEU A 216 -12.63 12.08 8.09
CA LEU A 216 -12.58 12.23 6.64
C LEU A 216 -13.95 11.98 5.99
N GLN A 217 -14.70 10.98 6.48
CA GLN A 217 -16.01 10.64 5.92
C GLN A 217 -17.04 11.76 6.11
N ILE A 218 -16.98 12.49 7.23
CA ILE A 218 -17.82 13.68 7.49
C ILE A 218 -17.64 14.75 6.39
N ARG A 219 -16.47 14.79 5.72
CA ARG A 219 -16.17 15.76 4.65
C ARG A 219 -16.56 15.30 3.25
N ASN A 220 -16.99 14.04 3.06
CA ASN A 220 -17.24 13.43 1.75
C ASN A 220 -18.74 13.24 1.43
N ASN A 221 -19.51 14.34 1.36
CA ASN A 221 -20.85 14.51 0.76
C ASN A 221 -21.63 13.20 0.43
N GLY A 222 -21.98 12.40 1.43
CA GLY A 222 -22.99 11.33 1.31
C GLY A 222 -22.53 9.86 1.45
N ARG A 223 -21.24 9.55 1.62
CA ARG A 223 -20.80 8.19 2.04
C ARG A 223 -20.23 8.22 3.44
N TYR A 224 -21.12 8.11 4.42
CA TYR A 224 -20.77 7.97 5.83
C TYR A 224 -21.14 6.57 6.32
N TRP A 225 -20.12 5.76 6.59
CA TRP A 225 -20.23 4.47 7.23
C TRP A 225 -19.60 4.57 8.60
N ASP A 226 -20.45 4.84 9.58
CA ASP A 226 -20.02 4.88 10.96
C ASP A 226 -19.81 3.46 11.48
N LEU A 227 -18.58 3.17 11.90
CA LEU A 227 -18.29 1.91 12.59
C LEU A 227 -18.76 1.95 14.05
N PHE A 228 -18.96 3.14 14.61
CA PHE A 228 -19.35 3.30 16.00
C PHE A 228 -20.85 3.11 16.22
N GLU A 229 -21.66 3.23 15.16
CA GLU A 229 -23.11 2.98 15.16
C GLU A 229 -23.50 1.60 14.61
N GLU A 230 -22.53 0.77 14.22
CA GLU A 230 -22.80 -0.58 13.71
C GLU A 230 -23.40 -1.47 14.82
N PRO A 231 -24.63 -2.00 14.66
CA PRO A 231 -25.32 -2.76 15.71
C PRO A 231 -24.52 -3.95 16.26
N VAL A 232 -23.77 -4.65 15.41
CA VAL A 232 -22.91 -5.76 15.86
C VAL A 232 -21.81 -5.26 16.78
N ILE A 233 -21.16 -4.15 16.43
CA ILE A 233 -20.07 -3.54 17.21
C ILE A 233 -20.62 -3.00 18.54
N LEU A 234 -21.73 -2.26 18.52
CA LEU A 234 -22.38 -1.72 19.72
C LEU A 234 -22.77 -2.83 20.71
N LYS A 235 -23.34 -3.94 20.23
CA LYS A 235 -23.73 -5.07 21.08
C LYS A 235 -22.51 -5.69 21.76
N ILE A 236 -21.42 -5.89 21.02
CA ILE A 236 -20.17 -6.43 21.55
C ILE A 236 -19.53 -5.45 22.54
N ALA A 237 -19.52 -4.16 22.21
CA ALA A 237 -19.00 -3.09 23.08
C ALA A 237 -19.69 -3.09 24.45
N LYS A 238 -21.02 -3.21 24.46
CA LYS A 238 -21.82 -3.33 25.70
C LYS A 238 -21.46 -4.58 26.50
N CYS A 239 -21.30 -5.75 25.85
CA CYS A 239 -20.92 -6.99 26.52
C CYS A 239 -19.55 -6.90 27.22
N HIS A 240 -18.59 -6.23 26.61
CA HIS A 240 -17.23 -6.09 27.14
C HIS A 240 -17.03 -4.87 28.05
N GLN A 241 -18.04 -3.99 28.19
CA GLN A 241 -17.90 -2.68 28.85
C GLN A 241 -16.73 -1.88 28.24
N ARG A 242 -16.71 -1.81 26.91
CA ARG A 242 -15.68 -1.13 26.11
C ARG A 242 -16.35 -0.19 25.11
N THR A 243 -15.57 0.71 24.52
CA THR A 243 -16.07 1.58 23.46
C THR A 243 -16.14 0.86 22.11
N PRO A 244 -16.99 1.30 21.17
CA PRO A 244 -17.01 0.77 19.80
C PRO A 244 -15.63 0.81 19.13
N ALA A 245 -14.86 1.89 19.34
CA ALA A 245 -13.50 2.03 18.83
C ALA A 245 -12.57 0.91 19.34
N GLN A 246 -12.63 0.59 20.63
CA GLN A 246 -11.86 -0.51 21.21
C GLN A 246 -12.22 -1.87 20.60
N ILE A 247 -13.51 -2.11 20.30
CA ILE A 247 -13.94 -3.34 19.61
C ILE A 247 -13.37 -3.40 18.18
N CYS A 248 -13.45 -2.30 17.42
CA CYS A 248 -12.88 -2.21 16.07
C CYS A 248 -11.37 -2.50 16.06
N LEU A 249 -10.63 -1.87 16.97
CA LEU A 249 -9.18 -2.07 17.07
C LEU A 249 -8.85 -3.49 17.55
N ARG A 250 -9.53 -3.98 18.59
CA ARG A 250 -9.29 -5.33 19.12
C ARG A 250 -9.56 -6.41 18.09
N HIS A 251 -10.58 -6.22 17.24
CA HIS A 251 -10.85 -7.12 16.12
C HIS A 251 -9.65 -7.28 15.20
N LEU A 252 -9.02 -6.16 14.79
CA LEU A 252 -7.86 -6.19 13.90
C LEU A 252 -6.60 -6.71 14.60
N LEU A 253 -6.38 -6.32 15.86
CA LEU A 253 -5.25 -6.83 16.65
C LEU A 253 -5.32 -8.36 16.82
N GLN A 254 -6.52 -8.89 17.08
CA GLN A 254 -6.75 -10.34 17.18
C GLN A 254 -6.56 -11.11 15.87
N ARG A 255 -6.63 -10.42 14.73
CA ARG A 255 -6.28 -10.98 13.42
C ARG A 255 -4.76 -10.99 13.17
N GLY A 256 -3.96 -10.47 14.12
CA GLY A 256 -2.50 -10.39 14.03
C GLY A 256 -2.02 -9.21 13.19
N LEU A 257 -2.80 -8.11 13.16
CA LEU A 257 -2.46 -6.91 12.41
C LEU A 257 -1.88 -5.84 13.34
N ILE A 258 -0.90 -5.08 12.84
CA ILE A 258 -0.37 -3.87 13.49
C ILE A 258 -1.36 -2.72 13.21
N LEU A 259 -1.62 -1.85 14.18
CA LEU A 259 -2.63 -0.80 14.07
C LEU A 259 -2.00 0.59 14.18
N ILE A 260 -2.47 1.56 13.41
CA ILE A 260 -2.03 2.97 13.52
C ILE A 260 -3.23 3.94 13.58
N PRO A 261 -4.09 3.85 14.63
CA PRO A 261 -5.14 4.83 14.83
C PRO A 261 -4.57 6.24 15.02
N LYS A 262 -5.31 7.26 14.55
CA LYS A 262 -4.99 8.67 14.75
C LYS A 262 -6.02 9.32 15.65
N THR A 263 -5.57 10.09 16.63
CA THR A 263 -6.42 10.95 17.45
C THR A 263 -5.61 12.09 18.04
N GLU A 264 -6.22 13.23 18.29
CA GLU A 264 -5.62 14.35 19.04
C GLU A 264 -6.22 14.47 20.44
N ASN A 265 -7.11 13.55 20.83
CA ASN A 265 -7.71 13.53 22.16
C ASN A 265 -6.99 12.52 23.04
N THR A 266 -6.42 12.99 24.15
CA THR A 266 -5.58 12.23 25.08
C THR A 266 -6.30 11.03 25.69
N ASP A 267 -7.60 11.13 26.02
CA ASP A 267 -8.36 10.00 26.55
C ASP A 267 -8.53 8.88 25.51
N ARG A 268 -8.77 9.25 24.25
CA ARG A 268 -8.81 8.28 23.15
C ARG A 268 -7.44 7.64 22.90
N MET A 269 -6.33 8.37 23.11
CA MET A 269 -4.99 7.79 23.01
C MET A 269 -4.82 6.62 24.00
N ARG A 270 -5.19 6.82 25.26
CA ARG A 270 -5.15 5.80 26.31
C ARG A 270 -6.09 4.63 26.02
N LEU A 271 -7.35 4.91 25.69
CA LEU A 271 -8.35 3.88 25.36
C LEU A 271 -7.94 3.01 24.18
N ASN A 272 -7.27 3.57 23.17
CA ASN A 272 -6.76 2.83 22.01
C ASN A 272 -5.64 1.85 22.40
N LEU A 273 -4.85 2.13 23.44
CA LEU A 273 -3.79 1.23 23.93
C LEU A 273 -4.35 0.13 24.86
N GLU A 274 -5.39 0.44 25.63
CA GLU A 274 -6.05 -0.49 26.55
C GLU A 274 -6.73 -1.70 25.87
N ILE A 275 -6.81 -1.72 24.54
CA ILE A 275 -7.38 -2.84 23.78
C ILE A 275 -6.68 -4.16 24.03
N LYS A 276 -5.49 -4.13 24.64
CA LYS A 276 -4.72 -5.31 25.05
C LYS A 276 -5.37 -6.06 26.21
N ASN A 277 -6.18 -5.38 27.03
CA ASN A 277 -6.67 -5.82 28.34
C ASN A 277 -7.96 -6.66 28.31
N PHE A 278 -8.50 -6.99 27.14
CA PHE A 278 -9.69 -7.84 26.99
C PHE A 278 -9.62 -8.59 25.67
N SER A 279 -10.33 -9.72 25.51
CA SER A 279 -10.36 -10.47 24.25
C SER A 279 -11.79 -10.67 23.75
N LEU A 280 -11.98 -10.52 22.44
CA LEU A 280 -13.17 -10.92 21.72
C LEU A 280 -13.21 -12.44 21.62
N THR A 281 -14.35 -13.02 21.93
CA THR A 281 -14.61 -14.45 21.79
C THR A 281 -14.61 -14.87 20.32
N LYS A 282 -14.47 -16.17 20.06
CA LYS A 282 -14.55 -16.73 18.70
C LYS A 282 -15.86 -16.33 17.99
N GLN A 283 -16.98 -16.41 18.70
CA GLN A 283 -18.30 -16.05 18.16
C GLN A 283 -18.41 -14.55 17.82
N GLU A 284 -17.80 -13.69 18.62
CA GLU A 284 -17.77 -12.24 18.33
C GLU A 284 -16.87 -11.93 17.13
N MET A 285 -15.70 -12.58 17.04
CA MET A 285 -14.83 -12.50 15.88
C MET A 285 -15.55 -12.96 14.60
N GLU A 286 -16.32 -14.04 14.65
CA GLU A 286 -17.14 -14.54 13.54
C GLU A 286 -18.28 -13.58 13.14
N LYS A 287 -18.88 -12.88 14.11
CA LYS A 287 -19.88 -11.83 13.83
C LYS A 287 -19.23 -10.64 13.14
N LEU A 288 -18.09 -10.19 13.64
CA LEU A 288 -17.34 -9.07 13.06
C LEU A 288 -16.80 -9.40 11.67
N SER A 289 -16.37 -10.65 11.42
CA SER A 289 -15.90 -11.05 10.07
C SER A 289 -16.98 -10.94 8.99
N LYS A 290 -18.26 -11.03 9.38
CA LYS A 290 -19.40 -10.89 8.46
C LYS A 290 -19.72 -9.43 8.09
N LEU A 291 -19.07 -8.46 8.74
CA LEU A 291 -19.23 -7.04 8.41
C LEU A 291 -18.47 -6.62 7.14
N ASP A 292 -17.52 -7.44 6.66
CA ASP A 292 -16.79 -7.12 5.44
C ASP A 292 -17.77 -6.92 4.27
N SER A 293 -17.75 -5.71 3.73
CA SER A 293 -18.65 -5.27 2.66
C SER A 293 -17.90 -4.50 1.58
N ASN A 294 -16.57 -4.67 1.50
CA ASN A 294 -15.68 -3.98 0.57
C ASN A 294 -15.86 -2.44 0.54
N LYS A 295 -16.26 -1.84 1.65
CA LYS A 295 -16.46 -0.39 1.75
C LYS A 295 -15.12 0.30 1.93
N ARG A 296 -14.53 0.75 0.83
CA ARG A 296 -13.24 1.45 0.80
C ARG A 296 -13.43 2.97 0.95
N ILE A 297 -12.69 3.56 1.87
CA ILE A 297 -12.62 5.01 2.13
C ILE A 297 -11.58 5.67 1.24
N PHE A 298 -10.39 5.08 1.13
CA PHE A 298 -9.28 5.63 0.36
C PHE A 298 -9.27 4.96 -1.01
N SER A 299 -10.08 5.51 -1.93
CA SER A 299 -10.10 5.07 -3.32
C SER A 299 -9.04 5.82 -4.12
N PHE A 300 -7.98 5.13 -4.52
CA PHE A 300 -6.99 5.71 -5.41
C PHE A 300 -7.49 5.66 -6.87
N ASN A 301 -8.21 6.70 -7.29
CA ASN A 301 -8.82 6.91 -8.63
C ASN A 301 -9.11 5.61 -9.42
N GLY A 302 -9.97 4.76 -8.86
CA GLY A 302 -10.69 3.70 -9.59
C GLY A 302 -9.85 2.53 -10.08
N GLY A 303 -8.78 2.15 -9.39
CA GLY A 303 -7.94 1.01 -9.80
C GLY A 303 -7.09 1.26 -11.05
N LYS A 304 -7.21 2.43 -11.68
CA LYS A 304 -6.35 2.84 -12.80
C LYS A 304 -4.88 2.89 -12.40
N MET A 305 -4.56 3.27 -11.16
CA MET A 305 -3.18 3.25 -10.67
C MET A 305 -2.58 1.85 -10.64
N HIS A 306 -3.32 0.84 -10.14
CA HIS A 306 -2.87 -0.55 -10.17
C HIS A 306 -2.80 -1.08 -11.61
N ILE A 307 -3.86 -0.86 -12.41
CA ILE A 307 -3.97 -1.33 -13.79
C ILE A 307 -2.88 -0.71 -14.68
N GLN A 308 -2.62 0.60 -14.57
CA GLN A 308 -1.59 1.27 -15.35
C GLN A 308 -0.19 0.79 -14.93
N SER A 309 0.07 0.63 -13.63
CA SER A 309 1.34 0.06 -13.17
C SER A 309 1.56 -1.36 -13.72
N ASP A 310 0.56 -2.23 -13.67
CA ASP A 310 0.67 -3.62 -14.11
C ASP A 310 0.73 -3.73 -15.65
N GLN A 311 -0.09 -2.96 -16.38
CA GLN A 311 -0.10 -2.93 -17.85
C GLN A 311 1.18 -2.33 -18.44
N TYR A 312 1.75 -1.30 -17.82
CA TYR A 312 3.00 -0.69 -18.30
C TYR A 312 4.18 -1.63 -18.04
N ASN A 313 4.22 -2.26 -16.87
CA ASN A 313 5.23 -3.27 -16.55
C ASN A 313 5.12 -4.52 -17.44
N LEU A 314 3.93 -4.92 -17.87
CA LEU A 314 3.73 -5.98 -18.88
C LEU A 314 4.16 -5.55 -20.29
N LYS A 315 4.08 -4.25 -20.64
CA LYS A 315 4.58 -3.72 -21.92
C LYS A 315 6.11 -3.67 -21.97
N ILE A 316 6.77 -3.31 -20.86
CA ILE A 316 8.24 -3.28 -20.77
C ILE A 316 8.83 -4.68 -20.60
N ASN A 317 8.18 -5.56 -19.82
CA ASN A 317 8.61 -6.95 -19.59
C ASN A 317 8.06 -7.94 -20.60
N LYS A 318 7.44 -7.50 -21.71
CA LYS A 318 7.53 -8.34 -22.90
C LYS A 318 9.02 -8.47 -23.17
N PRO A 319 9.61 -9.68 -23.21
CA PRO A 319 10.92 -9.79 -23.82
C PRO A 319 10.76 -9.10 -25.17
N ILE A 320 11.64 -8.15 -25.48
CA ILE A 320 12.02 -7.97 -26.86
C ILE A 320 12.50 -9.37 -27.22
N LEU A 321 11.60 -10.19 -27.76
CA LEU A 321 11.93 -11.40 -28.45
C LEU A 321 12.74 -10.89 -29.63
N ASN A 322 14.04 -10.68 -29.38
CA ASN A 322 15.04 -10.99 -30.38
C ASN A 322 14.78 -12.45 -30.68
N ILE A 323 13.99 -12.68 -31.73
CA ILE A 323 13.83 -13.99 -32.33
C ILE A 323 15.19 -14.29 -32.96
N THR A 324 16.13 -14.72 -32.13
CA THR A 324 17.26 -15.56 -32.51
C THR A 324 16.92 -16.95 -31.98
N ASN A 325 16.21 -17.67 -32.85
CA ASN A 325 16.05 -19.12 -32.95
C ASN A 325 15.79 -19.98 -31.69
N GLU A 326 14.69 -20.73 -31.84
CA GLU A 326 14.52 -22.16 -31.51
C GLU A 326 14.01 -22.60 -30.12
N HIS A 327 12.72 -22.96 -30.16
CA HIS A 327 12.14 -24.25 -29.77
C HIS A 327 11.59 -24.53 -28.36
N LYS A 328 10.27 -24.79 -28.40
CA LYS A 328 9.47 -25.82 -27.71
C LYS A 328 8.98 -25.55 -26.28
N LEU A 329 7.67 -25.28 -26.17
CA LEU A 329 6.81 -25.80 -25.11
C LEU A 329 5.44 -26.21 -25.68
N LYS A 330 5.05 -27.46 -25.39
CA LYS A 330 3.77 -28.09 -25.71
C LYS A 330 2.69 -27.59 -24.75
N GLN A 331 1.52 -27.21 -25.27
CA GLN A 331 0.28 -27.04 -24.50
C GLN A 331 -0.53 -28.34 -24.51
N GLN A 332 -1.19 -28.65 -23.38
CA GLN A 332 -2.28 -29.61 -23.31
C GLN A 332 -3.63 -28.90 -23.52
N ASN A 333 -4.29 -29.33 -24.59
CA ASN A 333 -5.70 -29.64 -24.78
C ASN A 333 -6.79 -28.62 -24.38
N ILE A 334 -7.25 -27.87 -25.38
CA ILE A 334 -8.65 -27.45 -25.51
C ILE A 334 -9.13 -27.82 -26.93
N THR A 335 -10.27 -28.51 -27.00
CA THR A 335 -10.87 -29.15 -28.18
C THR A 335 -11.68 -28.14 -29.04
N PRO A 336 -11.73 -28.27 -30.39
CA PRO A 336 -12.17 -27.19 -31.29
C PRO A 336 -13.59 -27.38 -31.88
N THR A 337 -14.28 -26.28 -32.20
CA THR A 337 -15.39 -26.30 -33.17
C THR A 337 -15.35 -25.11 -34.15
N ARG A 338 -15.17 -25.49 -35.44
CA ARG A 338 -15.47 -24.88 -36.76
C ARG A 338 -15.38 -23.36 -37.00
N ARG A 339 -14.47 -23.04 -37.94
CA ARG A 339 -14.40 -21.91 -38.89
C ARG A 339 -15.15 -20.64 -38.48
N ASN A 340 -14.43 -19.70 -37.86
CA ASN A 340 -14.74 -18.28 -37.93
C ASN A 340 -13.43 -17.52 -38.15
N ASN A 341 -13.33 -16.79 -39.26
CA ASN A 341 -12.36 -15.70 -39.41
C ASN A 341 -12.79 -14.59 -38.44
N ILE A 342 -12.09 -14.41 -37.34
CA ILE A 342 -12.35 -13.33 -36.39
C ILE A 342 -11.30 -12.23 -36.64
N PRO A 343 -11.64 -11.14 -37.35
CA PRO A 343 -10.73 -10.00 -37.47
C PRO A 343 -10.65 -9.29 -36.12
N TYR A 344 -9.44 -9.12 -35.59
CA TYR A 344 -9.18 -8.23 -34.46
C TYR A 344 -8.49 -6.97 -34.97
N SER A 345 -9.13 -5.82 -34.74
CA SER A 345 -8.52 -4.51 -34.96
C SER A 345 -7.92 -4.01 -33.64
N VAL A 346 -6.62 -3.71 -33.65
CA VAL A 346 -5.93 -3.06 -32.54
C VAL A 346 -5.80 -1.58 -32.89
N PHE A 347 -6.43 -0.70 -32.10
CA PHE A 347 -6.30 0.74 -32.27
C PHE A 347 -5.10 1.26 -31.47
N SER A 348 -4.14 1.87 -32.15
CA SER A 348 -3.04 2.63 -31.53
C SER A 348 -3.35 4.12 -31.60
N THR A 349 -3.30 4.83 -30.46
CA THR A 349 -3.42 6.29 -30.41
C THR A 349 -2.04 6.93 -30.42
N THR A 350 -1.42 6.97 -31.59
CA THR A 350 -0.39 7.95 -31.95
C THR A 350 -0.76 8.51 -33.32
N LYS A 351 -0.70 9.84 -33.45
CA LYS A 351 -1.15 10.60 -34.64
C LYS A 351 -0.70 9.91 -35.95
N ASN A 352 -1.71 9.62 -36.79
CA ASN A 352 -1.65 9.31 -38.23
C ASN A 352 -1.04 7.98 -38.71
N LEU A 353 -1.02 6.90 -37.91
CA LEU A 353 -0.78 5.55 -38.44
C LEU A 353 -1.81 4.55 -37.92
N ILE A 354 -2.59 3.97 -38.84
CA ILE A 354 -3.48 2.83 -38.58
C ILE A 354 -2.72 1.57 -39.02
N GLU A 355 -2.22 0.81 -38.06
CA GLU A 355 -1.65 -0.51 -38.33
C GLU A 355 -2.77 -1.56 -38.23
N ILE A 356 -3.13 -2.16 -39.37
CA ILE A 356 -4.10 -3.26 -39.40
C ILE A 356 -3.31 -4.56 -39.46
N ILE A 357 -3.31 -5.30 -38.36
CA ILE A 357 -2.73 -6.64 -38.31
C ILE A 357 -3.86 -7.63 -38.60
N THR A 358 -3.75 -8.35 -39.72
CA THR A 358 -4.68 -9.45 -40.03
C THR A 358 -3.96 -10.75 -39.75
N VAL A 359 -4.56 -11.57 -38.88
CA VAL A 359 -4.02 -12.90 -38.54
C VAL A 359 -4.91 -13.92 -39.24
N GLU A 360 -4.35 -14.64 -40.21
CA GLU A 360 -5.02 -15.79 -40.81
C GLU A 360 -4.57 -17.05 -40.06
N LEU A 361 -5.56 -17.83 -39.62
CA LEU A 361 -5.33 -19.09 -38.92
C LEU A 361 -5.73 -20.21 -39.86
N GLU A 362 -4.75 -20.95 -40.37
CA GLU A 362 -5.01 -22.14 -41.16
C GLU A 362 -4.83 -23.37 -40.28
N ILE A 363 -5.91 -24.16 -40.18
CA ILE A 363 -5.95 -25.39 -39.40
C ILE A 363 -5.79 -26.54 -40.38
N SER A 364 -4.64 -27.20 -40.34
CA SER A 364 -4.41 -28.42 -41.12
C SER A 364 -5.05 -29.64 -40.42
N ASP A 365 -5.39 -30.67 -41.21
CA ASP A 365 -6.15 -31.87 -40.77
C ASP A 365 -5.50 -32.66 -39.62
N ASN A 366 -4.25 -32.33 -39.26
CA ASN A 366 -3.48 -32.98 -38.21
C ASN A 366 -3.51 -32.19 -36.88
N GLY A 367 -4.31 -31.11 -36.79
CA GLY A 367 -4.51 -30.33 -35.58
C GLY A 367 -3.41 -29.32 -35.24
N ALA A 368 -2.45 -29.09 -36.16
CA ALA A 368 -1.48 -28.01 -36.02
C ALA A 368 -2.09 -26.69 -36.52
N VAL A 369 -2.06 -25.66 -35.67
CA VAL A 369 -2.43 -24.28 -36.03
C VAL A 369 -1.19 -23.59 -36.57
N ILE A 370 -1.20 -23.26 -37.86
CA ILE A 370 -0.17 -22.40 -38.45
C ILE A 370 -0.70 -20.97 -38.36
N VAL A 371 0.03 -20.13 -37.63
CA VAL A 371 -0.27 -18.70 -37.51
C VAL A 371 0.65 -17.97 -38.48
N ASP A 372 0.13 -17.57 -39.62
CA ASP A 372 0.88 -16.73 -40.56
C ASP A 372 0.54 -15.26 -40.30
N ILE A 373 1.49 -14.53 -39.72
CA ILE A 373 1.31 -13.12 -39.38
C ILE A 373 1.76 -12.28 -40.57
N LYS A 374 0.81 -11.91 -41.43
CA LYS A 374 1.06 -10.95 -42.51
C LYS A 374 0.84 -9.53 -42.01
N THR A 375 1.93 -8.84 -41.70
CA THR A 375 1.89 -7.40 -41.39
C THR A 375 1.79 -6.61 -42.69
N ARG A 376 0.72 -5.82 -42.87
CA ARG A 376 0.58 -4.94 -44.03
C ARG A 376 0.47 -3.49 -43.58
N LEU A 377 1.58 -2.76 -43.68
CA LEU A 377 1.62 -1.31 -43.46
C LEU A 377 0.87 -0.60 -44.59
N LYS A 378 -0.23 0.08 -44.28
CA LYS A 378 -0.87 1.04 -45.20
C LYS A 378 -0.58 2.45 -44.69
N LEU A 379 0.33 3.15 -45.37
CA LEU A 379 0.50 4.59 -45.22
C LEU A 379 -0.70 5.30 -45.85
N LYS A 380 -1.46 6.04 -45.05
CA LYS A 380 -2.45 6.99 -45.56
C LYS A 380 -1.75 8.34 -45.67
N MET A 381 -1.30 8.70 -46.87
CA MET A 381 -0.92 10.09 -47.17
C MET A 381 -2.22 10.88 -47.34
N GLU A 382 -2.47 11.84 -46.45
CA GLU A 382 -3.46 12.89 -46.73
C GLU A 382 -2.76 13.96 -47.57
N ILE A 383 -3.37 14.30 -48.72
CA ILE A 383 -3.02 15.45 -49.58
C ILE A 383 -3.69 16.68 -48.99
#